data_AF-A0A0K1QCX6-F1
#
_entry.id   AF-A0A0K1QCX6-F1
#
_cell.length_a   1.000
_cell.length_b   1.000
_cell.length_c   1.000
_cell.angle_alpha   90.00
_cell.angle_beta   90.00
_cell.angle_gamma   90.00
#
_symmetry.space_group_name_H-M   'P 1'
#
loop_
_entity.id
_entity.type
_entity.pdbx_description
1 polymer ?
#
loop_
_entity_poly.entity_id
_entity_poly.type
_entity_poly.pdbx_seq_one_letter_code
_entity_poly.pdbx_strand_id
1 'polypeptide(L)' 'MGKDPTERQNEDDIEVRCPECGTVFHVPLEKAEREMRARCPKGHDVPLAKALG' A
#
# COMPACT_ATOMS: atom_id res chain seq x y z
N MET A 1 -18.91 0.95 29.56
CA MET A 1 -17.73 1.22 28.71
C MET A 1 -17.99 0.62 27.34
N GLY A 2 -18.29 1.46 26.34
CA GLY A 2 -18.44 1.01 24.96
C GLY A 2 -17.07 0.71 24.36
N LYS A 3 -16.91 -0.48 23.79
CA LYS A 3 -15.89 -0.72 22.77
C LYS A 3 -16.65 -1.17 21.54
N ASP A 4 -16.99 -0.19 20.72
CA ASP A 4 -17.53 -0.33 19.39
C ASP A 4 -16.64 -1.30 18.58
N PRO A 5 -17.13 -2.45 18.10
CA PRO A 5 -16.39 -3.33 17.22
C PRO A 5 -16.75 -3.03 15.76
N THR A 6 -16.57 -1.79 15.31
CA THR A 6 -16.96 -1.36 13.95
C THR A 6 -15.80 -0.75 13.17
N GLU A 7 -14.57 -1.24 13.36
CA GLU A 7 -13.45 -0.88 12.48
C GLU A 7 -12.69 -2.15 12.10
N ARG A 8 -13.41 -3.09 11.47
CA ARG A 8 -12.81 -4.28 10.89
C ARG A 8 -12.07 -3.89 9.60
N GLN A 9 -10.80 -3.52 9.76
CA GLN A 9 -9.67 -3.98 8.93
C GLN A 9 -9.67 -3.57 7.46
N ASN A 10 -9.89 -2.30 7.16
CA ASN A 10 -9.69 -1.76 5.80
C ASN A 10 -8.90 -0.44 5.81
N GLU A 11 -8.08 -0.24 6.85
CA GLU A 11 -7.36 1.02 7.10
C GLU A 11 -5.85 0.92 6.80
N ASP A 12 -5.38 -0.29 6.50
CA ASP A 12 -3.97 -0.59 6.25
C ASP A 12 -3.66 -0.67 4.74
N ASP A 13 -4.34 0.07 3.87
CA ASP A 13 -3.95 0.18 2.46
C ASP A 13 -3.22 1.51 2.23
N ILE A 14 -1.99 1.46 1.70
CA ILE A 14 -1.23 2.66 1.35
C ILE A 14 -1.42 3.01 -0.12
N GLU A 15 -1.51 4.31 -0.39
CA GLU A 15 -1.47 4.85 -1.75
C GLU A 15 -0.04 4.91 -2.24
N VAL A 16 0.24 4.19 -3.33
CA VAL A 16 1.56 4.12 -3.93
C VAL A 16 1.51 4.69 -5.33
N ARG A 17 2.38 5.67 -5.57
CA ARG A 17 2.60 6.21 -6.92
C ARG A 17 3.79 5.51 -7.57
N CYS A 18 3.54 4.87 -8.70
CA CYS A 18 4.58 4.29 -9.52
C CYS A 18 5.50 5.41 -10.05
N PRO A 19 6.81 5.40 -9.77
CA PRO A 19 7.73 6.42 -10.28
C PRO A 19 8.01 6.27 -11.78
N GLU A 20 7.81 5.08 -12.35
CA GLU A 20 8.09 4.78 -13.77
C GLU A 20 7.02 5.36 -14.70
N CYS A 21 5.74 5.12 -14.37
CA CYS A 21 4.60 5.52 -15.21
C CYS A 21 3.68 6.54 -14.56
N GLY A 22 3.93 6.94 -13.30
CA GLY A 22 3.10 7.87 -12.55
C GLY A 22 1.75 7.31 -12.09
N THR A 23 1.46 6.02 -12.35
CA THR A 23 0.18 5.39 -11.97
C THR A 23 0.08 5.26 -10.46
N VAL A 24 -1.04 5.70 -9.90
CA VAL A 24 -1.37 5.59 -8.49
C VAL A 24 -2.22 4.33 -8.26
N PHE A 25 -1.86 3.54 -7.26
CA PHE A 25 -2.56 2.30 -6.91
C PHE A 25 -2.44 2.02 -5.41
N HIS A 26 -3.42 1.32 -4.86
CA HIS A 26 -3.44 0.94 -3.45
C HIS A 26 -2.79 -0.43 -3.26
N VAL A 27 -1.99 -0.55 -2.20
CA VAL A 27 -1.43 -1.83 -1.77
C VAL A 27 -1.63 -2.00 -0.27
N PRO A 28 -1.93 -3.23 0.19
CA PRO A 28 -1.97 -3.52 1.61
C PRO A 28 -0.60 -3.24 2.24
N LEU A 29 -0.58 -2.44 3.30
CA LEU A 29 0.57 -2.06 4.12
C LEU A 29 1.30 -3.31 4.60
N GLU A 30 0.59 -4.33 5.08
CA GLU A 30 1.22 -5.59 5.52
C GLU A 30 2.05 -6.23 4.39
N LYS A 31 1.51 -6.23 3.17
CA LYS A 31 2.23 -6.72 1.99
C LYS A 31 3.36 -5.77 1.62
N ALA A 32 3.15 -4.47 1.77
CA ALA A 32 4.13 -3.44 1.48
C ALA A 32 5.35 -3.50 2.41
N GLU A 33 5.13 -3.69 3.70
CA GLU A 33 6.17 -3.83 4.73
C GLU A 33 6.92 -5.15 4.58
N ARG A 34 6.21 -6.24 4.27
CA ARG A 34 6.82 -7.57 4.12
C ARG A 34 7.68 -7.68 2.87
N GLU A 35 7.16 -7.25 1.73
CA GLU A 35 7.81 -7.43 0.42
C GLU A 35 8.68 -6.21 0.05
N MET A 36 8.42 -5.03 0.64
CA MET A 36 9.06 -3.74 0.32
C MET A 36 8.97 -3.33 -1.16
N ARG A 37 8.17 -4.05 -1.95
CA ARG A 37 8.02 -3.91 -3.40
C ARG A 37 6.59 -4.23 -3.79
N ALA A 38 6.04 -3.47 -4.73
CA ALA A 38 4.77 -3.79 -5.37
C ALA A 38 4.89 -3.64 -6.88
N ARG A 39 4.10 -4.45 -7.58
CA ARG A 39 3.99 -4.32 -9.03
C ARG A 39 2.82 -3.41 -9.36
N CYS A 40 3.09 -2.32 -10.07
CA CYS A 40 2.02 -1.45 -10.53
C CYS A 40 1.18 -2.17 -11.61
N PRO A 41 -0.06 -1.74 -11.88
CA PRO A 41 -0.92 -2.37 -12.89
C PRO A 41 -0.38 -2.23 -14.33
N LYS A 42 0.63 -1.38 -14.55
CA LYS A 42 1.37 -1.29 -15.82
C LYS A 42 2.50 -2.32 -15.94
N GLY A 43 2.78 -3.08 -14.90
CA GLY A 43 3.78 -4.14 -14.88
C GLY A 43 5.16 -3.74 -14.37
N HIS A 44 5.40 -2.47 -14.03
CA HIS A 44 6.65 -2.01 -13.42
C HIS A 44 6.75 -2.41 -11.95
N ASP A 45 7.98 -2.70 -11.53
CA ASP A 45 8.31 -2.95 -10.13
C ASP A 45 8.53 -1.63 -9.40
N VAL A 46 7.75 -1.40 -8.35
CA VAL A 46 7.75 -0.17 -7.56
C VAL A 46 8.29 -0.46 -6.18
N PRO A 47 9.46 0.07 -5.82
CA PRO A 47 10.00 -0.06 -4.48
C PRO A 47 9.18 0.78 -3.50
N LEU A 48 8.56 0.13 -2.52
CA LEU A 48 7.69 0.74 -1.51
C LEU A 48 8.48 1.36 -0.36
N ALA A 49 9.77 1.06 -0.27
CA ALA A 49 10.70 1.65 0.71
C ALA A 49 10.72 3.19 0.68
N LYS A 50 10.34 3.82 -0.44
CA LYS A 50 10.20 5.29 -0.54
C LYS A 50 8.81 5.82 -0.15
N ALA A 51 7.79 4.97 -0.10
CA ALA A 51 6.42 5.36 0.22
C ALA A 51 6.14 5.34 1.74
N LEU A 52 6.96 4.62 2.51
CA LEU A 52 6.86 4.50 3.97
C LEU A 52 7.75 5.51 4.74
N GLY A 53 8.30 6.52 4.05
CA GLY A 53 9.25 7.50 4.60
C GLY A 53 8.64 8.86 4.88
#